data_AF-A0A8T1Z217-F1
#
_entry.id   AF-A0A8T1Z217-F1
#
_cell.length_a   1.000
_cell.length_b   1.000
_cell.length_c   1.000
_cell.angle_alpha   90.00
_cell.angle_beta   90.00
_cell.angle_gamma   90.00
#
_symmetry.space_group_name_H-M   'P 1'
#
loop_
_entity.id
_entity.type
_entity.pdbx_description
1 polymer ?
#
loop_
_entity_poly.entity_id
_entity_poly.type
_entity_poly.pdbx_seq_one_letter_code
_entity_poly.pdbx_strand_id
1 'polypeptide(L)'
;MTNHLQESLTTYRKAALTKEEEQVDEEMMSLQALRITNSLAFPMVFKAALELGVIDTIVAVADGVWLSSSEIAFALPTKPTNPETPVLLDRMLRLLVSHSILKCRIVKTGENGQPEKTQRVYAAEPVCTFFLNRGNDSGSLMSLFKLHQSQVFFKTWIHLKDAIQEEKDAFSCAHGMRVFEYISLDEQFAGMFNQAMSESSTMIMKKILQVYKGFKDVNTLVDIGGGLGTILNLVTSKYPQIKGINFDTATVLANAPFYPGVEHVSGDMFVEVPKGDAIFMKVNSIYYIRMKKLYNI
;
A
#
# COMPACT_ATOMS: atom_id res chain seq x y z
N MET A 1 -55.60 11.71 26.52
CA MET A 1 -55.96 11.24 25.18
C MET A 1 -54.68 10.89 24.45
N THR A 2 -54.56 9.62 24.02
CA THR A 2 -53.71 9.06 22.93
C THR A 2 -52.22 9.44 22.93
N ASN A 3 -51.24 8.61 23.33
CA ASN A 3 -50.82 7.30 22.80
C ASN A 3 -50.80 7.20 21.26
N HIS A 4 -49.60 6.90 20.73
CA HIS A 4 -49.17 6.48 19.36
C HIS A 4 -47.97 7.34 18.89
N LEU A 5 -46.80 6.84 18.49
CA LEU A 5 -46.39 5.51 18.02
C LEU A 5 -44.91 5.26 18.34
N GLN A 6 -44.67 4.03 18.77
CA GLN A 6 -43.39 3.34 18.84
C GLN A 6 -43.00 2.90 17.42
N GLU A 7 -41.87 3.38 16.89
CA GLU A 7 -41.16 2.68 15.82
C GLU A 7 -39.95 1.98 16.41
N SER A 8 -40.21 0.72 16.75
CA SER A 8 -39.25 -0.34 17.02
C SER A 8 -38.16 -0.35 15.94
N LEU A 9 -36.91 -0.12 16.35
CA LEU A 9 -35.71 -0.53 15.61
C LEU A 9 -35.92 -1.98 15.14
N THR A 10 -36.01 -2.15 13.82
CA THR A 10 -36.10 -3.44 13.13
C THR A 10 -34.96 -4.33 13.60
N THR A 11 -35.26 -5.17 14.59
CA THR A 11 -34.45 -6.32 14.92
C THR A 11 -34.61 -7.26 13.74
N TYR A 12 -33.54 -7.49 12.97
CA TYR A 12 -33.52 -8.56 11.98
C TYR A 12 -33.88 -9.85 12.70
N ARG A 13 -35.11 -10.33 12.49
CA ARG A 13 -35.58 -11.61 13.03
C ARG A 13 -34.80 -12.69 12.27
N LYS A 14 -33.67 -13.13 12.83
CA LYS A 14 -32.91 -14.28 12.32
C LYS A 14 -33.91 -15.44 12.24
N ALA A 15 -34.14 -15.98 11.05
CA ALA A 15 -34.98 -17.17 10.89
C ALA A 15 -34.46 -18.26 11.83
N ALA A 16 -35.34 -19.03 12.46
CA ALA A 16 -34.92 -20.12 13.33
C ALA A 16 -34.11 -21.13 12.50
N LEU A 17 -32.80 -21.14 12.72
CA LEU A 17 -31.88 -22.06 12.08
C LEU A 17 -32.07 -23.46 12.69
N THR A 18 -31.84 -24.49 11.91
CA THR A 18 -31.74 -25.86 12.44
C THR A 18 -30.49 -25.98 13.33
N LYS A 19 -30.46 -26.94 14.27
CA LYS A 19 -29.29 -27.15 15.15
C LYS A 19 -27.97 -27.34 14.39
N GLU A 20 -28.03 -27.97 13.21
CA GLU A 20 -26.86 -28.16 12.35
C GLU A 20 -26.42 -26.83 11.70
N GLU A 21 -27.36 -25.99 11.26
CA GLU A 21 -27.06 -24.65 10.73
C GLU A 21 -26.53 -23.71 11.82
N GLU A 22 -27.05 -23.80 13.06
CA GLU A 22 -26.54 -23.05 14.21
C GLU A 22 -25.09 -23.44 14.54
N GLN A 23 -24.77 -24.73 14.50
CA GLN A 23 -23.41 -25.22 14.74
C GLN A 23 -22.44 -24.78 13.64
N VAL A 24 -22.83 -24.86 12.36
CA VAL A 24 -22.00 -24.39 11.24
C VAL A 24 -21.78 -22.87 11.32
N ASP A 25 -22.79 -22.10 11.69
CA ASP A 25 -22.67 -20.65 11.88
C ASP A 25 -21.70 -20.32 13.03
N GLU A 26 -21.80 -21.03 14.15
CA GLU A 26 -20.87 -20.88 15.29
C GLU A 26 -19.42 -21.23 14.91
N GLU A 27 -19.21 -22.33 14.17
CA GLU A 27 -17.90 -22.72 13.66
C GLU A 27 -17.33 -21.65 12.71
N MET A 28 -18.14 -21.11 11.79
CA MET A 28 -17.71 -20.03 10.89
C MET A 28 -17.33 -18.76 11.65
N MET A 29 -18.10 -18.38 12.67
CA MET A 29 -17.79 -17.22 13.52
C MET A 29 -16.49 -17.44 14.30
N SER A 30 -16.25 -18.65 14.80
CA SER A 30 -15.01 -19.00 15.50
C SER A 30 -13.78 -18.88 14.58
N LEU A 31 -13.91 -19.34 13.32
CA LEU A 31 -12.86 -19.23 12.30
C LEU A 31 -12.61 -17.77 11.90
N GLN A 32 -13.67 -16.96 11.82
CA GLN A 32 -13.54 -15.53 11.57
C GLN A 32 -12.80 -14.82 12.71
N ALA A 33 -13.14 -15.13 13.96
CA ALA A 33 -12.44 -14.58 15.13
C ALA A 33 -10.95 -14.97 15.11
N LEU A 34 -10.64 -16.23 14.79
CA LEU A 34 -9.25 -16.69 14.67
C LEU A 34 -8.49 -15.97 13.55
N ARG A 35 -9.15 -15.70 12.41
CA ARG A 35 -8.56 -14.94 11.30
C ARG A 35 -8.25 -13.50 11.73
N ILE A 36 -9.14 -12.86 12.48
CA ILE A 36 -8.94 -11.49 13.01
C ILE A 36 -7.74 -11.47 13.96
N THR A 37 -7.67 -12.42 14.90
CA THR A 37 -6.57 -12.55 15.87
C THR A 37 -5.21 -12.68 15.18
N ASN A 38 -5.15 -13.38 14.03
CA ASN A 38 -3.92 -13.61 13.28
C ASN A 38 -3.71 -12.62 12.11
N SER A 39 -4.49 -11.54 12.04
CA SER A 39 -4.49 -10.60 10.90
C SER A 39 -3.12 -9.96 10.62
N LEU A 40 -2.29 -9.76 11.65
CA LEU A 40 -0.93 -9.21 11.50
C LEU A 40 0.05 -10.18 10.81
N ALA A 41 -0.23 -11.49 10.77
CA ALA A 41 0.67 -12.45 10.16
C ALA A 41 0.85 -12.18 8.65
N PHE A 42 -0.25 -11.90 7.94
CA PHE A 42 -0.21 -11.64 6.50
C PHE A 42 0.68 -10.46 6.11
N PRO A 43 0.47 -9.22 6.62
CA PRO A 43 1.26 -8.07 6.18
C PRO A 43 2.75 -8.24 6.50
N MET A 44 3.09 -8.88 7.63
CA MET A 44 4.49 -9.10 8.01
C MET A 44 5.17 -10.16 7.15
N VAL A 45 4.48 -11.27 6.84
CA VAL A 45 5.01 -12.29 5.91
C VAL A 45 5.13 -11.73 4.50
N PHE A 46 4.16 -10.92 4.05
CA PHE A 46 4.22 -10.32 2.72
C PHE A 46 5.35 -9.29 2.63
N LYS A 47 5.56 -8.47 3.67
CA LYS A 47 6.74 -7.58 3.76
C LYS A 47 8.03 -8.36 3.62
N ALA A 48 8.19 -9.45 4.38
CA ALA A 48 9.38 -10.29 4.30
C ALA A 48 9.57 -10.91 2.91
N ALA A 49 8.49 -11.36 2.26
CA ALA A 49 8.56 -11.89 0.90
C ALA A 49 9.02 -10.84 -0.13
N LEU A 50 8.55 -9.59 0.00
CA LEU A 50 9.01 -8.47 -0.82
C LEU A 50 10.48 -8.14 -0.55
N GLU A 51 10.92 -8.10 0.71
CA GLU A 51 12.30 -7.80 1.09
C GLU A 51 13.29 -8.89 0.67
N LEU A 52 12.86 -10.16 0.66
CA LEU A 52 13.65 -11.26 0.15
C LEU A 52 13.72 -11.32 -1.39
N GLY A 53 12.86 -10.57 -2.09
CA GLY A 53 12.74 -10.64 -3.56
C GLY A 53 11.99 -11.88 -4.06
N VAL A 54 11.15 -12.51 -3.22
CA VAL A 54 10.36 -13.70 -3.59
C VAL A 54 9.38 -13.36 -4.71
N ILE A 55 8.71 -12.21 -4.61
CA ILE A 55 7.70 -11.80 -5.60
C ILE A 55 8.35 -11.53 -6.96
N ASP A 56 9.44 -10.75 -6.99
CA ASP A 56 10.20 -10.49 -8.21
C ASP A 56 10.73 -11.80 -8.83
N THR A 57 11.24 -12.72 -8.01
CA THR A 57 11.74 -14.03 -8.46
C THR A 57 10.65 -14.85 -9.16
N ILE A 58 9.45 -14.95 -8.56
CA ILE A 58 8.36 -15.75 -9.13
C ILE A 58 7.76 -15.06 -10.38
N VAL A 59 7.76 -13.73 -10.46
CA VAL A 59 7.23 -13.02 -11.64
C VAL A 59 8.24 -12.99 -12.80
N ALA A 60 9.54 -13.12 -12.52
CA ALA A 60 10.58 -13.06 -13.55
C ALA A 60 10.65 -14.31 -14.47
N VAL A 61 10.02 -15.43 -14.08
CA VAL A 61 9.99 -16.64 -14.92
C VAL A 61 8.95 -16.52 -16.04
N ALA A 62 9.12 -17.31 -17.10
CA ALA A 62 8.19 -17.32 -18.23
C ALA A 62 6.76 -17.70 -17.82
N ASP A 63 5.77 -17.19 -18.57
CA ASP A 63 4.37 -17.48 -18.33
C ASP A 63 4.10 -18.99 -18.32
N GLY A 64 3.37 -19.44 -17.30
CA GLY A 64 3.03 -20.85 -17.11
C GLY A 64 4.10 -21.70 -16.41
N VAL A 65 5.27 -21.12 -16.06
CA VAL A 65 6.26 -21.78 -15.21
C VAL A 65 5.83 -21.72 -13.74
N TRP A 66 6.00 -22.83 -13.03
CA TRP A 66 5.72 -22.95 -11.60
C TRP A 66 7.00 -23.35 -10.88
N LEU A 67 7.28 -22.72 -9.74
CA LEU A 67 8.49 -22.95 -8.98
C LEU A 67 8.18 -23.63 -7.64
N SER A 68 8.97 -24.63 -7.29
CA SER A 68 9.01 -25.15 -5.93
C SER A 68 9.67 -24.15 -4.98
N SER A 69 9.46 -24.34 -3.67
CA SER A 69 10.12 -23.50 -2.65
C SER A 69 11.64 -23.59 -2.69
N SER A 70 12.20 -24.73 -3.11
CA SER A 70 13.65 -24.92 -3.29
C SER A 70 14.19 -24.13 -4.49
N GLU A 71 13.48 -24.15 -5.62
CA GLU A 71 13.86 -23.35 -6.80
C GLU A 71 13.77 -21.86 -6.52
N ILE A 72 12.72 -21.42 -5.80
CA ILE A 72 12.59 -20.04 -5.34
C ILE A 72 13.77 -19.68 -4.44
N ALA A 73 14.07 -20.49 -3.42
CA ALA A 73 15.18 -20.26 -2.49
C ALA A 73 16.52 -20.09 -3.23
N PHE A 74 16.78 -20.95 -4.21
CA PHE A 74 17.99 -20.91 -5.03
C PHE A 74 18.08 -19.65 -5.90
N ALA A 75 16.95 -19.22 -6.45
CA ALA A 75 16.86 -18.06 -7.33
C ALA A 75 16.85 -16.72 -6.59
N LEU A 76 16.64 -16.69 -5.26
CA LEU A 76 16.62 -15.44 -4.49
C LEU A 76 17.90 -14.61 -4.68
N PRO A 77 17.78 -13.27 -4.72
CA PRO A 77 18.93 -12.37 -4.83
C PRO A 77 19.79 -12.34 -3.56
N THR A 78 19.19 -12.54 -2.38
CA THR A 78 19.86 -12.44 -1.07
C THR A 78 20.72 -13.64 -0.70
N LYS A 79 20.66 -14.74 -1.47
CA LYS A 79 21.41 -16.00 -1.27
C LYS A 79 21.46 -16.44 0.20
N PRO A 80 20.30 -16.79 0.80
CA PRO A 80 20.23 -17.14 2.22
C PRO A 80 21.09 -18.38 2.54
N THR A 81 21.76 -18.34 3.69
CA THR A 81 22.67 -19.42 4.15
C THR A 81 21.99 -20.49 4.99
N ASN A 82 20.73 -20.27 5.40
CA ASN A 82 19.98 -21.20 6.24
C ASN A 82 19.54 -22.43 5.41
N PRO A 83 19.95 -23.67 5.77
CA PRO A 83 19.56 -24.88 5.02
C PRO A 83 18.05 -25.14 5.06
N GLU A 84 17.33 -24.66 6.09
CA GLU A 84 15.88 -24.78 6.23
C GLU A 84 15.10 -23.76 5.38
N THR A 85 15.79 -22.88 4.63
CA THR A 85 15.15 -21.83 3.81
C THR A 85 14.02 -22.37 2.93
N PRO A 86 14.19 -23.47 2.17
CA PRO A 86 13.10 -23.98 1.33
C PRO A 86 11.84 -24.37 2.12
N VAL A 87 12.00 -24.90 3.34
CA VAL A 87 10.89 -25.31 4.21
C VAL A 87 10.18 -24.08 4.80
N LEU A 88 10.96 -23.10 5.25
CA LEU A 88 10.43 -21.84 5.78
C LEU A 88 9.71 -21.03 4.68
N LEU A 89 10.28 -20.97 3.47
CA LEU A 89 9.64 -20.34 2.32
C LEU A 89 8.35 -21.05 1.95
N ASP A 90 8.31 -22.39 1.92
CA ASP A 90 7.05 -23.11 1.63
C ASP A 90 5.92 -22.70 2.59
N ARG A 91 6.22 -22.51 3.88
CA ARG A 91 5.23 -22.03 4.87
C ARG A 91 4.78 -20.59 4.58
N MET A 92 5.70 -19.69 4.24
CA MET A 92 5.38 -18.32 3.86
C MET A 92 4.53 -18.27 2.60
N LEU A 93 4.93 -18.99 1.55
CA LEU A 93 4.26 -19.05 0.27
C LEU A 93 2.82 -19.56 0.40
N ARG A 94 2.58 -20.56 1.27
CA ARG A 94 1.22 -21.03 1.58
C ARG A 94 0.31 -19.95 2.17
N LEU A 95 0.85 -19.09 3.05
CA LEU A 95 0.07 -17.96 3.59
C LEU A 95 -0.24 -16.93 2.49
N LEU A 96 0.70 -16.69 1.58
CA LEU A 96 0.48 -15.81 0.43
C LEU A 96 -0.57 -16.37 -0.54
N VAL A 97 -0.62 -17.70 -0.70
CA VAL A 97 -1.66 -18.39 -1.47
C VAL A 97 -3.05 -18.19 -0.83
N SER A 98 -3.17 -18.29 0.49
CA SER A 98 -4.45 -18.08 1.18
C SER A 98 -4.97 -16.64 1.10
N HIS A 99 -4.13 -15.69 0.65
CA HIS A 99 -4.47 -14.29 0.42
C HIS A 99 -4.48 -13.92 -1.08
N SER A 100 -4.47 -14.93 -1.97
CA SER A 100 -4.51 -14.75 -3.43
C SER A 100 -3.39 -13.88 -4.00
N ILE A 101 -2.25 -13.81 -3.29
CA ILE A 101 -1.02 -13.20 -3.81
C ILE A 101 -0.34 -14.18 -4.77
N LEU A 102 -0.37 -15.47 -4.42
CA LEU A 102 0.17 -16.56 -5.22
C LEU A 102 -0.91 -17.62 -5.44
N LYS A 103 -0.66 -18.53 -6.38
CA LYS A 103 -1.39 -19.79 -6.52
C LYS A 103 -0.46 -20.98 -6.36
N CYS A 104 -1.01 -22.10 -5.93
CA CYS A 104 -0.27 -23.32 -5.66
C CYS A 104 -0.97 -24.53 -6.26
N ARG A 105 -0.18 -25.50 -6.74
CA ARG A 105 -0.64 -26.85 -7.09
C ARG A 105 0.34 -27.89 -6.56
N ILE A 106 -0.13 -29.13 -6.45
CA ILE A 106 0.71 -30.27 -6.07
C ILE A 106 1.12 -31.00 -7.35
N VAL A 107 2.40 -31.28 -7.48
CA VAL A 107 2.98 -32.10 -8.55
C VAL A 107 3.55 -33.38 -7.95
N LYS A 108 3.46 -34.48 -8.70
CA LYS A 108 4.06 -35.76 -8.35
C LYS A 108 5.42 -35.83 -9.05
N THR A 109 6.48 -35.94 -8.27
CA THR A 109 7.85 -36.16 -8.74
C THR A 109 8.25 -37.59 -8.39
N GLY A 110 8.37 -38.41 -9.42
CA GLY A 110 8.85 -39.78 -9.33
C GLY A 110 9.22 -40.26 -10.73
N GLU A 111 10.47 -40.66 -10.90
CA GLU A 111 10.87 -41.49 -12.04
C GLU A 111 10.56 -42.95 -11.70
N ASN A 112 10.24 -43.74 -12.74
CA ASN A 112 9.86 -45.14 -12.64
C ASN A 112 10.72 -45.91 -11.62
N GLY A 113 10.13 -46.33 -10.50
CA GLY A 113 10.78 -47.16 -9.48
C GLY A 113 11.16 -46.47 -8.17
N GLN A 114 11.00 -45.14 -8.03
CA GLN A 114 11.13 -44.44 -6.74
C GLN A 114 9.77 -44.16 -6.08
N PRO A 115 9.71 -44.06 -4.74
CA PRO A 115 8.48 -43.69 -4.04
C PRO A 115 7.97 -42.33 -4.52
N GLU A 116 6.69 -42.28 -4.87
CA GLU A 116 6.02 -41.08 -5.39
C GLU A 116 6.14 -39.93 -4.39
N LYS A 117 6.93 -38.90 -4.73
CA LYS A 117 7.11 -37.74 -3.88
C LYS A 117 6.17 -36.63 -4.36
N THR A 118 5.33 -36.11 -3.49
CA THR A 118 4.49 -34.95 -3.81
C THR A 118 5.21 -33.68 -3.41
N GLN A 119 5.21 -32.68 -4.30
CA GLN A 119 5.79 -31.36 -4.03
C GLN A 119 4.79 -30.26 -4.38
N ARG A 120 4.77 -29.18 -3.59
CA ARG A 120 4.05 -27.96 -3.93
C ARG A 120 4.89 -27.08 -4.85
N VAL A 121 4.24 -26.54 -5.87
CA VAL A 121 4.81 -25.54 -6.76
C VAL A 121 3.90 -24.33 -6.81
N TYR A 122 4.50 -23.16 -7.02
CA TYR A 122 3.89 -21.85 -6.88
C TYR A 122 4.03 -21.04 -8.15
N ALA A 123 3.03 -20.20 -8.44
CA ALA A 123 3.07 -19.21 -9.50
C ALA A 123 2.47 -17.89 -9.00
N ALA A 124 2.86 -16.77 -9.62
CA ALA A 124 2.34 -15.46 -9.29
C ALA A 124 0.87 -15.33 -9.71
N GLU A 125 0.09 -14.59 -8.92
CA GLU A 125 -1.18 -14.03 -9.37
C GLU A 125 -0.98 -12.62 -9.94
N PRO A 126 -1.89 -12.10 -10.78
CA PRO A 126 -1.76 -10.78 -11.40
C PRO A 126 -1.49 -9.65 -10.41
N VAL A 127 -1.97 -9.77 -9.16
CA VAL A 127 -1.75 -8.77 -8.10
C VAL A 127 -0.27 -8.54 -7.80
N CYS A 128 0.61 -9.54 -7.97
CA CYS A 128 2.04 -9.40 -7.76
C CYS A 128 2.66 -8.29 -8.62
N THR A 129 2.11 -8.04 -9.82
CA THR A 129 2.64 -7.05 -10.76
C THR A 129 2.60 -5.62 -10.21
N PHE A 130 1.73 -5.33 -9.25
CA PHE A 130 1.62 -4.03 -8.57
C PHE A 130 2.66 -3.85 -7.46
N PHE A 131 3.36 -4.91 -7.06
CA PHE A 131 4.35 -4.90 -5.98
C PHE A 131 5.76 -5.24 -6.46
N LEU A 132 6.02 -5.14 -7.76
CA LEU A 132 7.35 -5.36 -8.33
C LEU A 132 8.25 -4.14 -8.18
N ASN A 133 9.55 -4.39 -8.12
CA ASN A 133 10.56 -3.35 -8.18
C ASN A 133 10.83 -2.95 -9.65
N ARG A 134 9.95 -2.14 -10.25
CA ARG A 134 10.00 -1.77 -11.68
C ARG A 134 10.69 -0.44 -11.97
N GLY A 135 11.42 0.12 -11.01
CA GLY A 135 11.95 1.47 -11.10
C GLY A 135 10.88 2.56 -11.18
N ASN A 136 11.32 3.81 -11.31
CA ASN A 136 10.46 4.98 -11.14
C ASN A 136 9.38 5.14 -12.22
N ASP A 137 9.56 4.55 -13.40
CA ASP A 137 8.72 4.88 -14.56
C ASP A 137 7.31 4.30 -14.46
N SER A 138 7.13 3.07 -13.97
CA SER A 138 5.80 2.43 -13.93
C SER A 138 5.05 2.62 -12.61
N GLY A 139 5.77 2.99 -11.54
CA GLY A 139 5.23 3.04 -10.18
C GLY A 139 5.05 1.65 -9.57
N SER A 140 4.96 1.61 -8.23
CA SER A 140 4.79 0.39 -7.45
C SER A 140 4.06 0.68 -6.15
N LEU A 141 3.31 -0.29 -5.64
CA LEU A 141 2.74 -0.26 -4.28
C LEU A 141 3.70 -0.85 -3.25
N MET A 142 4.81 -1.46 -3.67
CA MET A 142 5.78 -2.08 -2.77
C MET A 142 6.35 -1.08 -1.75
N SER A 143 6.82 0.08 -2.22
CA SER A 143 7.39 1.13 -1.38
C SER A 143 6.37 1.67 -0.37
N LEU A 144 5.14 1.94 -0.82
CA LEU A 144 4.04 2.37 0.06
C LEU A 144 3.69 1.30 1.10
N PHE A 145 3.61 0.04 0.70
CA PHE A 145 3.37 -1.07 1.62
C PHE A 145 4.50 -1.17 2.67
N LYS A 146 5.76 -1.08 2.25
CA LYS A 146 6.93 -1.09 3.15
C LYS A 146 6.93 0.10 4.11
N LEU A 147 6.56 1.30 3.65
CA LEU A 147 6.42 2.48 4.49
C LEU A 147 5.40 2.24 5.61
N HIS A 148 4.23 1.68 5.26
CA HIS A 148 3.19 1.35 6.24
C HIS A 148 3.61 0.34 7.29
N GLN A 149 4.46 -0.61 6.90
CA GLN A 149 5.00 -1.63 7.80
C GLN A 149 6.38 -1.26 8.36
N SER A 150 6.81 0.00 8.21
CA SER A 150 8.05 0.50 8.83
C SER A 150 7.87 0.57 10.35
N GLN A 151 8.97 0.48 11.10
CA GLN A 151 8.92 0.61 12.55
C GLN A 151 8.31 1.95 12.99
N VAL A 152 8.59 3.03 12.24
CA VAL A 152 8.07 4.38 12.50
C VAL A 152 6.55 4.40 12.42
N PHE A 153 5.96 3.88 11.33
CA PHE A 153 4.50 3.81 11.21
C PHE A 153 3.88 2.75 12.12
N PHE A 154 4.54 1.62 12.31
CA PHE A 154 4.03 0.53 13.15
C PHE A 154 3.82 0.99 14.60
N LYS A 155 4.74 1.80 15.12
CA LYS A 155 4.63 2.40 16.47
C LYS A 155 3.35 3.22 16.64
N THR A 156 2.84 3.86 15.59
CA THR A 156 1.64 4.71 15.69
C THR A 156 0.39 3.91 16.02
N TRP A 157 0.29 2.65 15.57
CA TRP A 157 -0.84 1.77 15.88
C TRP A 157 -0.94 1.44 17.38
N ILE A 158 0.19 1.39 18.09
CA ILE A 158 0.23 1.16 19.54
C ILE A 158 -0.41 2.32 20.30
N HIS A 159 -0.31 3.54 19.76
CA HIS A 159 -0.83 4.77 20.34
C HIS A 159 -2.18 5.21 19.77
N LEU A 160 -2.85 4.36 18.98
CA LEU A 160 -4.15 4.70 18.40
C LEU A 160 -5.22 4.94 19.48
N LYS A 161 -5.15 4.21 20.60
CA LYS A 161 -6.03 4.44 21.76
C LYS A 161 -5.82 5.84 22.35
N ASP A 162 -4.57 6.23 22.54
CA ASP A 162 -4.21 7.52 23.14
C ASP A 162 -4.70 8.68 22.27
N ALA A 163 -4.61 8.54 20.93
CA ALA A 163 -5.12 9.53 19.98
C ALA A 163 -6.64 9.74 20.02
N ILE A 164 -7.41 8.80 20.59
CA ILE A 164 -8.85 8.98 20.83
C ILE A 164 -9.10 9.74 22.14
N GLN A 165 -8.18 9.58 23.11
CA GLN A 165 -8.32 10.15 24.45
C GLN A 165 -7.68 11.54 24.58
N GLU A 166 -6.68 11.85 23.76
CA GLU A 166 -5.94 13.10 23.74
C GLU A 166 -6.27 13.93 22.49
N GLU A 167 -6.07 15.25 22.55
CA GLU A 167 -6.20 16.13 21.36
C GLU A 167 -4.99 16.06 20.41
N LYS A 168 -4.32 14.90 20.35
CA LYS A 168 -3.13 14.65 19.51
C LYS A 168 -3.42 13.52 18.53
N ASP A 169 -2.76 13.55 17.37
CA ASP A 169 -2.80 12.42 16.45
C ASP A 169 -1.87 11.28 16.92
N ALA A 170 -2.15 10.06 16.45
CA ALA A 170 -1.42 8.86 16.88
C ALA A 170 0.09 8.91 16.57
N PHE A 171 0.50 9.61 15.52
CA PHE A 171 1.92 9.79 15.22
C PHE A 171 2.58 10.68 16.27
N SER A 172 1.94 11.80 16.60
CA SER A 172 2.39 12.70 17.67
C SER A 172 2.43 12.01 19.04
N CYS A 173 1.47 11.16 19.38
CA CYS A 173 1.51 10.35 20.61
C CYS A 173 2.71 9.39 20.62
N ALA A 174 3.02 8.76 19.48
CA ALA A 174 4.09 7.78 19.38
C ALA A 174 5.50 8.39 19.36
N HIS A 175 5.66 9.57 18.76
CA HIS A 175 6.98 10.13 18.45
C HIS A 175 7.23 11.52 19.07
N GLY A 176 6.23 12.10 19.75
CA GLY A 176 6.35 13.40 20.41
C GLY A 176 6.33 14.61 19.48
N MET A 177 6.17 14.40 18.17
CA MET A 177 6.18 15.43 17.13
C MET A 177 5.29 15.00 15.96
N ARG A 178 4.93 15.95 15.09
CA ARG A 178 4.09 15.67 13.91
C ARG A 178 4.90 14.92 12.85
N VAL A 179 4.20 14.21 11.97
CA VAL A 179 4.84 13.39 10.91
C VAL A 179 5.79 14.19 10.00
N PHE A 180 5.43 15.40 9.61
CA PHE A 180 6.28 16.23 8.73
C PHE A 180 7.51 16.81 9.46
N GLU A 181 7.39 17.05 10.77
CA GLU A 181 8.54 17.43 11.61
C GLU A 181 9.52 16.26 11.71
N TYR A 182 9.00 15.05 11.93
CA TYR A 182 9.81 13.82 11.98
C TYR A 182 10.52 13.54 10.63
N ILE A 183 9.79 13.65 9.51
CA ILE A 183 10.37 13.50 8.16
C ILE A 183 11.52 14.49 7.94
N SER A 184 11.42 15.71 8.46
CA SER A 184 12.48 16.71 8.31
C SER A 184 13.73 16.43 9.15
N LEU A 185 13.64 15.57 10.17
CA LEU A 185 14.73 15.24 11.08
C LEU A 185 15.42 13.90 10.76
N ASP A 186 14.74 12.99 10.07
CA ASP A 186 15.25 11.66 9.72
C ASP A 186 15.33 11.51 8.19
N GLU A 187 16.53 11.72 7.64
CA GLU A 187 16.79 11.66 6.20
C GLU A 187 16.48 10.27 5.61
N GLN A 188 16.74 9.20 6.35
CA GLN A 188 16.46 7.83 5.90
C GLN A 188 14.96 7.61 5.77
N PHE A 189 14.19 8.04 6.77
CA PHE A 189 12.74 7.96 6.72
C PHE A 189 12.15 8.89 5.66
N ALA A 190 12.71 10.08 5.48
CA ALA A 190 12.32 11.01 4.41
C ALA A 190 12.49 10.38 3.03
N GLY A 191 13.63 9.71 2.77
CA GLY A 191 13.86 8.98 1.53
C GLY A 191 12.82 7.89 1.28
N MET A 192 12.55 7.06 2.30
CA MET A 192 11.51 6.01 2.23
C MET A 192 10.12 6.60 1.97
N PHE A 193 9.79 7.68 2.66
CA PHE A 193 8.51 8.37 2.54
C PHE A 193 8.32 8.95 1.13
N ASN A 194 9.30 9.71 0.64
CA ASN A 194 9.26 10.35 -0.67
C ASN A 194 9.19 9.30 -1.80
N GLN A 195 9.94 8.22 -1.69
CA GLN A 195 9.87 7.12 -2.65
C GLN A 195 8.48 6.49 -2.67
N ALA A 196 7.90 6.18 -1.51
CA ALA A 196 6.57 5.61 -1.38
C ALA A 196 5.48 6.52 -1.97
N MET A 197 5.55 7.83 -1.71
CA MET A 197 4.61 8.80 -2.27
C MET A 197 4.78 8.91 -3.78
N SER A 198 6.00 8.97 -4.28
CA SER A 198 6.31 9.10 -5.71
C SER A 198 5.80 7.88 -6.50
N GLU A 199 6.22 6.67 -6.13
CA GLU A 199 5.90 5.44 -6.87
C GLU A 199 4.40 5.13 -6.88
N SER A 200 3.72 5.29 -5.75
CA SER A 200 2.27 5.06 -5.67
C SER A 200 1.50 6.12 -6.46
N SER A 201 1.95 7.38 -6.45
CA SER A 201 1.35 8.47 -7.22
C SER A 201 1.53 8.27 -8.72
N THR A 202 2.71 7.83 -9.18
CA THR A 202 2.96 7.51 -10.59
C THR A 202 1.97 6.49 -11.12
N MET A 203 1.78 5.39 -10.37
CA MET A 203 0.89 4.31 -10.77
C MET A 203 -0.57 4.79 -10.90
N ILE A 204 -1.07 5.55 -9.91
CA ILE A 204 -2.44 6.09 -9.91
C ILE A 204 -2.60 7.13 -11.01
N MET A 205 -1.66 8.07 -11.12
CA MET A 205 -1.75 9.20 -12.03
C MET A 205 -1.71 8.76 -13.50
N LYS A 206 -0.95 7.71 -13.84
CA LYS A 206 -0.98 7.12 -15.18
C LYS A 206 -2.38 6.65 -15.57
N LYS A 207 -3.16 6.07 -14.64
CA LYS A 207 -4.55 5.67 -14.88
C LYS A 207 -5.48 6.88 -14.97
N ILE A 208 -5.33 7.86 -14.06
CA ILE A 208 -6.10 9.12 -14.12
C ILE A 208 -5.92 9.78 -15.49
N LEU A 209 -4.69 9.95 -15.95
CA LEU A 209 -4.41 10.61 -17.24
C LEU A 209 -5.03 9.88 -18.43
N GLN A 210 -5.28 8.57 -18.38
CA GLN A 210 -5.95 7.84 -19.46
C GLN A 210 -7.40 8.33 -19.63
N VAL A 211 -8.12 8.46 -18.52
CA VAL A 211 -9.58 8.70 -18.51
C VAL A 211 -9.96 10.16 -18.27
N TYR A 212 -9.25 10.86 -17.39
CA TYR A 212 -9.56 12.24 -16.99
C TYR A 212 -9.07 13.24 -18.05
N LYS A 213 -9.99 14.09 -18.50
CA LYS A 213 -9.73 15.10 -19.54
C LYS A 213 -9.76 16.54 -19.02
N GLY A 214 -9.97 16.77 -17.72
CA GLY A 214 -10.08 18.11 -17.16
C GLY A 214 -8.80 18.95 -17.21
N PHE A 215 -7.66 18.36 -17.56
CA PHE A 215 -6.41 19.10 -17.80
C PHE A 215 -6.30 19.72 -19.20
N LYS A 216 -7.19 19.40 -20.15
CA LYS A 216 -7.02 19.82 -21.55
C LYS A 216 -6.94 21.34 -21.73
N ASP A 217 -7.77 22.07 -20.99
CA ASP A 217 -7.95 23.52 -21.13
C ASP A 217 -7.24 24.33 -20.02
N VAL A 218 -6.38 23.66 -19.24
CA VAL A 218 -5.56 24.30 -18.19
C VAL A 218 -4.29 24.84 -18.84
N ASN A 219 -3.90 26.09 -18.54
CA ASN A 219 -2.59 26.61 -18.96
C ASN A 219 -1.57 26.58 -17.81
N THR A 220 -2.00 26.93 -16.59
CA THR A 220 -1.15 26.88 -15.39
C THR A 220 -1.78 25.97 -14.34
N LEU A 221 -1.09 24.89 -14.00
CA LEU A 221 -1.52 23.92 -13.00
C LEU A 221 -0.62 23.99 -11.77
N VAL A 222 -1.20 24.23 -10.60
CA VAL A 222 -0.48 24.22 -9.32
C VAL A 222 -0.75 22.91 -8.60
N ASP A 223 0.28 22.15 -8.25
CA ASP A 223 0.18 20.95 -7.41
C ASP A 223 0.63 21.28 -5.99
N ILE A 224 -0.33 21.34 -5.06
CA ILE A 224 -0.08 21.70 -3.66
C ILE A 224 0.24 20.43 -2.86
N GLY A 225 1.40 20.41 -2.21
CA GLY A 225 1.93 19.21 -1.58
C GLY A 225 2.39 18.19 -2.63
N GLY A 226 2.88 18.67 -3.78
CA GLY A 226 3.26 17.83 -4.92
C GLY A 226 4.54 17.03 -4.71
N GLY A 227 5.20 17.18 -3.55
CA GLY A 227 6.38 16.44 -3.18
C GLY A 227 7.54 16.70 -4.15
N LEU A 228 8.11 15.62 -4.69
CA LEU A 228 9.18 15.70 -5.68
C LEU A 228 8.71 16.16 -7.07
N GLY A 229 7.42 16.46 -7.28
CA GLY A 229 6.90 16.95 -8.56
C GLY A 229 6.58 15.85 -9.59
N THR A 230 6.61 14.58 -9.17
CA THR A 230 6.37 13.42 -10.04
C THR A 230 5.03 13.48 -10.78
N ILE A 231 3.97 13.96 -10.12
CA ILE A 231 2.63 14.08 -10.71
C ILE A 231 2.64 15.12 -11.82
N LEU A 232 3.18 16.31 -11.54
CA LEU A 232 3.27 17.37 -12.55
C LEU A 232 4.12 16.96 -13.74
N ASN A 233 5.24 16.27 -13.52
CA ASN A 233 6.03 15.72 -14.62
C ASN A 233 5.19 14.83 -15.55
N LEU A 234 4.33 13.96 -15.01
CA LEU A 234 3.44 13.11 -15.81
C LEU A 234 2.37 13.93 -16.54
N VAL A 235 1.83 14.97 -15.89
CA VAL A 235 0.83 15.86 -16.48
C VAL A 235 1.44 16.66 -17.63
N THR A 236 2.56 17.36 -17.41
CA THR A 236 3.21 18.21 -18.43
C THR A 236 3.80 17.38 -19.57
N SER A 237 4.28 16.15 -19.30
CA SER A 237 4.69 15.22 -20.36
C SER A 237 3.53 14.84 -21.30
N LYS A 238 2.30 14.75 -20.78
CA LYS A 238 1.11 14.43 -21.57
C LYS A 238 0.47 15.67 -22.22
N TYR A 239 0.55 16.80 -21.54
CA TYR A 239 -0.02 18.08 -21.94
C TYR A 239 1.09 19.15 -21.93
N PRO A 240 1.96 19.19 -22.97
CA PRO A 240 3.13 20.06 -22.99
C PRO A 240 2.82 21.56 -22.97
N GLN A 241 1.56 21.94 -23.23
CA GLN A 241 1.09 23.32 -23.10
C GLN A 241 0.92 23.77 -21.66
N ILE A 242 0.79 22.84 -20.70
CA ILE A 242 0.61 23.15 -19.28
C ILE A 242 1.95 23.59 -18.69
N LYS A 243 1.92 24.73 -18.01
CA LYS A 243 2.96 25.20 -17.09
C LYS A 243 2.63 24.65 -15.71
N GLY A 244 3.45 23.74 -15.21
CA GLY A 244 3.29 23.17 -13.88
C GLY A 244 4.00 24.00 -12.81
N ILE A 245 3.34 24.23 -11.68
CA ILE A 245 3.97 24.78 -10.47
C ILE A 245 3.86 23.73 -9.37
N ASN A 246 4.98 23.07 -9.06
CA ASN A 246 5.07 22.14 -7.94
C ASN A 246 5.32 22.92 -6.65
N PHE A 247 4.36 22.90 -5.74
CA PHE A 247 4.41 23.66 -4.50
C PHE A 247 4.53 22.73 -3.28
N ASP A 248 5.63 22.85 -2.55
CA ASP A 248 5.88 22.08 -1.33
C ASP A 248 6.83 22.85 -0.39
N THR A 249 7.19 22.26 0.75
CA THR A 249 8.17 22.85 1.68
C THR A 249 9.57 22.89 1.06
N ALA A 250 10.40 23.84 1.50
CA ALA A 250 11.78 23.97 1.03
C ALA A 250 12.61 22.68 1.27
N THR A 251 12.40 22.01 2.40
CA THR A 251 13.07 20.75 2.74
C THR A 251 12.76 19.64 1.75
N VAL A 252 11.51 19.51 1.31
CA VAL A 252 11.11 18.50 0.33
C VAL A 252 11.67 18.83 -1.05
N LEU A 253 11.60 20.09 -1.46
CA LEU A 253 12.04 20.53 -2.78
C LEU A 253 13.56 20.53 -2.97
N ALA A 254 14.34 20.50 -1.89
CA ALA A 254 15.80 20.39 -1.95
C ALA A 254 16.28 19.17 -2.76
N ASN A 255 15.46 18.12 -2.82
CA ASN A 255 15.75 16.88 -3.56
C ASN A 255 14.84 16.68 -4.80
N ALA A 256 14.07 17.70 -5.20
CA ALA A 256 13.18 17.60 -6.35
C ALA A 256 13.98 17.60 -7.67
N PRO A 257 13.81 16.60 -8.55
CA PRO A 257 14.46 16.58 -9.85
C PRO A 257 13.92 17.67 -10.77
N PHE A 258 14.76 18.20 -11.66
CA PHE A 258 14.29 19.08 -12.73
C PHE A 258 13.36 18.33 -13.70
N TYR A 259 12.20 18.92 -14.00
CA TYR A 259 11.27 18.43 -15.01
C TYR A 259 10.91 19.53 -16.02
N PRO A 260 10.98 19.27 -17.34
CA PRO A 260 10.54 20.22 -18.35
C PRO A 260 9.09 20.67 -18.14
N GLY A 261 8.86 21.98 -18.17
CA GLY A 261 7.54 22.57 -17.97
C GLY A 261 7.07 22.62 -16.51
N VAL A 262 7.91 22.25 -15.53
CA VAL A 262 7.60 22.31 -14.11
C VAL A 262 8.53 23.30 -13.40
N GLU A 263 7.95 24.22 -12.66
CA GLU A 263 8.64 25.12 -11.74
C GLU A 263 8.45 24.64 -10.30
N HIS A 264 9.53 24.57 -9.52
CA HIS A 264 9.46 24.25 -8.09
C HIS A 264 9.40 25.52 -7.26
N VAL A 265 8.33 25.69 -6.48
CA VAL A 265 8.11 26.86 -5.63
C VAL A 265 7.96 26.40 -4.19
N SER A 266 8.84 26.88 -3.31
CA SER A 266 8.74 26.55 -1.89
C SER A 266 7.79 27.49 -1.14
N GLY A 267 7.09 26.96 -0.14
CA GLY A 267 6.29 27.78 0.75
C GLY A 267 5.50 26.98 1.77
N ASP A 268 4.55 27.67 2.40
CA ASP A 268 3.58 27.08 3.34
C ASP A 268 2.17 27.29 2.80
N MET A 269 1.50 26.19 2.46
CA MET A 269 0.13 26.20 1.92
C MET A 269 -0.91 26.76 2.90
N PHE A 270 -0.59 26.83 4.20
CA PHE A 270 -1.45 27.45 5.20
C PHE A 270 -1.29 28.99 5.26
N VAL A 271 -0.28 29.54 4.60
CA VAL A 271 -0.03 30.98 4.51
C VAL A 271 -0.46 31.52 3.15
N GLU A 272 0.12 30.98 2.07
CA GLU A 272 -0.16 31.39 0.70
C GLU A 272 0.11 30.24 -0.28
N VAL A 273 -0.62 30.20 -1.37
CA VAL A 273 -0.43 29.23 -2.46
C VAL A 273 -0.22 29.97 -3.79
N PRO A 274 0.61 29.45 -4.71
CA PRO A 274 0.81 30.07 -6.02
C PRO A 274 -0.50 30.20 -6.80
N LYS A 275 -0.59 31.23 -7.65
CA LYS A 275 -1.72 31.42 -8.55
C LYS A 275 -1.59 30.53 -9.78
N GLY A 276 -2.70 29.95 -10.22
CA GLY A 276 -2.82 29.21 -11.48
C GLY A 276 -4.28 29.08 -11.90
N ASP A 277 -4.50 28.53 -13.09
CA ASP A 277 -5.86 28.31 -13.63
C ASP A 277 -6.56 27.16 -12.90
N ALA A 278 -5.79 26.18 -12.42
CA ALA A 278 -6.28 25.05 -11.67
C ALA A 278 -5.31 24.67 -10.55
N ILE A 279 -5.88 24.14 -9.46
CA ILE A 279 -5.14 23.55 -8.35
C ILE A 279 -5.41 22.05 -8.32
N PHE A 280 -4.35 21.27 -8.20
CA PHE A 280 -4.39 19.84 -7.96
C PHE A 280 -3.92 19.56 -6.52
N MET A 281 -4.63 18.66 -5.84
CA MET A 281 -4.27 18.17 -4.51
C MET A 281 -4.56 16.68 -4.43
N LYS A 282 -3.50 15.87 -4.32
CA LYS A 282 -3.64 14.44 -4.05
C LYS A 282 -3.64 14.20 -2.54
N VAL A 283 -4.82 13.98 -1.97
CA VAL A 283 -4.95 13.58 -0.56
C VAL A 283 -4.79 12.06 -0.46
N ASN A 284 -3.75 11.59 0.22
CA ASN A 284 -3.66 10.20 0.64
C ASN A 284 -4.54 10.00 1.89
N SER A 285 -5.36 8.94 1.90
CA SER A 285 -6.38 8.66 2.93
C SER A 285 -5.84 8.55 4.37
N ILE A 286 -4.54 8.30 4.54
CA ILE A 286 -3.86 8.27 5.85
C ILE A 286 -3.91 9.64 6.56
N TYR A 287 -3.97 10.73 5.80
CA TYR A 287 -4.00 12.10 6.34
C TYR A 287 -5.42 12.63 6.59
N TYR A 288 -6.45 11.84 6.25
CA TYR A 288 -7.83 12.31 6.15
C TYR A 288 -8.46 12.67 7.52
N ILE A 289 -7.96 12.09 8.62
CA ILE A 289 -8.55 12.29 9.96
C ILE A 289 -8.37 13.74 10.46
N ARG A 290 -7.45 14.54 9.90
CA ARG A 290 -7.22 15.94 10.34
C ARG A 290 -7.60 17.02 9.32
N MET A 291 -7.75 16.69 8.03
CA MET A 291 -8.12 17.69 7.02
C MET A 291 -9.56 18.22 7.16
N LYS A 292 -10.48 17.45 7.77
CA LYS A 292 -11.85 17.94 8.05
C LYS A 292 -11.91 19.08 9.08
N LYS A 293 -10.86 19.32 9.88
CA LYS A 293 -10.79 20.50 10.76
C LYS A 293 -10.21 21.74 10.06
N LEU A 294 -9.62 21.59 8.87
CA LEU A 294 -8.92 22.66 8.16
C LEU A 294 -9.73 23.27 7.01
N TYR A 295 -10.70 22.54 6.48
CA TYR A 295 -11.63 23.05 5.48
C TYR A 295 -13.05 22.89 6.01
N ASN A 296 -13.61 23.97 6.57
CA ASN A 296 -15.05 24.10 6.73
C ASN A 296 -15.67 24.11 5.31
N ILE A 297 -16.09 22.94 4.85
CA ILE A 297 -17.14 22.78 3.85
C ILE A 297 -18.41 22.42 4.61
#